data_AF-A0A7W3J0L0-F1
#
_entry.id   AF-A0A7W3J0L0-F1
#
_cell.length_a   1.000
_cell.length_b   1.000
_cell.length_c   1.000
_cell.angle_alpha   90.00
_cell.angle_beta   90.00
_cell.angle_gamma   90.00
#
_symmetry.space_group_name_H-M   'P 1'
#
loop_
_entity.id
_entity.type
_entity.pdbx_description
1 polymer ?
#
loop_
_entity_poly.entity_id
_entity_poly.type
_entity_poly.pdbx_seq_one_letter_code
_entity_poly.pdbx_strand_id
1 'polypeptide(L)'
;MTTEQTPRDGAVDRQPDWWHRDHPTFTALTGFFSGLAFVIVIPGVFAGILHLLFDDHTAEDLFPLVLVMLGVPAALITAPRTRRFGLYMLIGMVATALVVGGVTALVLWYLFQYQD
;
A
#
# COMPACT_ATOMS: atom_id res chain seq x y z
N MET A 1 -63.43 -15.26 -6.31
CA MET A 1 -61.98 -15.56 -6.43
C MET A 1 -61.29 -14.22 -6.45
N THR A 2 -60.97 -13.68 -5.27
CA THR A 2 -60.51 -12.30 -5.10
C THR A 2 -59.02 -12.36 -4.82
N THR A 3 -58.23 -11.80 -5.73
CA THR A 3 -56.78 -11.75 -5.64
C THR A 3 -56.40 -10.71 -4.59
N GLU A 4 -56.08 -11.14 -3.36
CA GLU A 4 -55.43 -10.26 -2.40
C GLU A 4 -53.96 -10.08 -2.83
N GLN A 5 -53.69 -8.94 -3.46
CA GLN A 5 -52.35 -8.42 -3.63
C GLN A 5 -51.89 -7.86 -2.28
N THR A 6 -51.02 -8.59 -1.57
CA THR A 6 -50.35 -8.09 -0.37
C THR A 6 -49.64 -6.76 -0.70
N PRO A 7 -49.80 -5.70 0.12
CA PRO A 7 -49.16 -4.42 -0.11
C PRO A 7 -47.64 -4.56 -0.17
N ARG A 8 -47.01 -3.99 -1.21
CA ARG A 8 -45.56 -3.81 -1.28
C ARG A 8 -45.16 -2.68 -0.33
N ASP A 9 -45.14 -2.98 0.97
CA ASP A 9 -44.65 -2.07 1.98
C ASP A 9 -43.12 -1.96 1.90
N GLY A 10 -42.65 -0.73 1.68
CA GLY A 10 -41.31 -0.31 2.07
C GLY A 10 -40.24 -0.47 0.99
N ALA A 11 -40.28 0.39 -0.02
CA ALA A 11 -39.05 0.93 -0.62
C ALA A 11 -38.31 1.76 0.45
N VAL A 12 -37.73 1.08 1.45
CA VAL A 12 -36.60 1.65 2.17
C VAL A 12 -35.44 1.52 1.21
N ASP A 13 -34.84 2.65 0.81
CA ASP A 13 -33.53 2.69 0.17
C ASP A 13 -32.56 1.81 0.96
N ARG A 14 -32.44 0.53 0.61
CA ARG A 14 -31.28 -0.28 0.97
C ARG A 14 -30.16 0.32 0.16
N GLN A 15 -29.49 1.33 0.71
CA GLN A 15 -28.20 1.73 0.22
C GLN A 15 -27.37 0.46 0.03
N PRO A 16 -26.70 0.28 -1.12
CA PRO A 16 -26.06 -0.97 -1.42
C PRO A 16 -25.07 -1.39 -0.32
N ASP A 17 -25.26 -2.60 0.20
CA ASP A 17 -24.57 -3.13 1.39
C ASP A 17 -23.03 -3.23 1.23
N TRP A 18 -22.52 -3.10 0.00
CA TRP A 18 -21.08 -3.02 -0.30
C TRP A 18 -20.43 -1.70 0.13
N TRP A 19 -21.22 -0.67 0.46
CA TRP A 19 -20.73 0.59 1.00
C TRP A 19 -20.38 0.49 2.51
N HIS A 20 -20.73 -0.61 3.18
CA HIS A 20 -20.27 -0.88 4.53
C HIS A 20 -18.77 -1.21 4.49
N ARG A 21 -17.94 -0.19 4.74
CA ARG A 21 -16.48 -0.27 4.97
C ARG A 21 -16.07 -1.23 6.10
N ASP A 22 -17.06 -1.84 6.76
CA ASP A 22 -16.92 -2.81 7.84
C ASP A 22 -16.57 -4.23 7.34
N HIS A 23 -16.47 -4.43 6.02
CA HIS A 23 -16.08 -5.73 5.49
C HIS A 23 -14.60 -6.04 5.82
N PRO A 24 -14.28 -7.20 6.43
CA PRO A 24 -12.92 -7.53 6.91
C PRO A 24 -11.84 -7.45 5.82
N THR A 25 -12.22 -7.71 4.57
CA THR A 25 -11.34 -7.66 3.39
C THR A 25 -10.94 -6.24 3.01
N PHE A 26 -11.74 -5.23 3.33
CA PHE A 26 -11.42 -3.83 3.03
C PHE A 26 -10.15 -3.41 3.76
N THR A 27 -10.06 -3.69 5.07
CA THR A 27 -8.87 -3.35 5.89
C THR A 27 -7.62 -4.04 5.34
N ALA A 28 -7.74 -5.28 4.89
CA ALA A 28 -6.64 -6.03 4.30
C ALA A 28 -6.17 -5.44 2.97
N LEU A 29 -7.09 -5.16 2.04
CA LEU A 29 -6.78 -4.55 0.76
C LEU A 29 -6.18 -3.15 0.94
N THR A 30 -6.80 -2.31 1.76
CA THR A 30 -6.29 -0.95 2.01
C THR A 30 -4.92 -0.99 2.65
N GLY A 31 -4.68 -1.89 3.61
CA GLY A 31 -3.37 -2.07 4.23
C GLY A 31 -2.34 -2.48 3.18
N PHE A 32 -2.60 -3.56 2.45
CA PHE A 32 -1.72 -4.08 1.40
C PHE A 32 -1.33 -3.01 0.36
N PHE A 33 -2.32 -2.34 -0.24
CA PHE A 33 -2.05 -1.31 -1.25
C PHE A 33 -1.39 -0.06 -0.66
N SER A 34 -1.68 0.28 0.61
CA SER A 34 -0.93 1.33 1.30
C SER A 34 0.54 0.94 1.46
N GLY A 35 0.84 -0.33 1.74
CA GLY A 35 2.21 -0.84 1.81
C GLY A 35 2.94 -0.74 0.48
N LEU A 36 2.28 -1.11 -0.62
CA LEU A 36 2.80 -0.92 -1.97
C LEU A 36 3.07 0.55 -2.27
N ALA A 37 2.07 1.41 -2.06
CA ALA A 37 2.21 2.85 -2.30
C ALA A 37 3.35 3.43 -1.44
N PHE A 38 3.48 2.98 -0.20
CA PHE A 38 4.55 3.41 0.69
C PHE A 38 5.94 3.09 0.13
N VAL A 39 6.17 1.86 -0.38
CA VAL A 39 7.47 1.46 -0.93
C VAL A 39 7.82 2.21 -2.22
N ILE A 40 6.83 2.57 -3.04
CA ILE A 40 7.08 3.23 -4.33
C ILE A 40 7.14 4.75 -4.17
N VAL A 41 6.12 5.33 -3.55
CA VAL A 41 5.90 6.79 -3.53
C VAL A 41 6.83 7.46 -2.54
N ILE A 42 7.01 6.90 -1.34
CA ILE A 42 7.77 7.59 -0.29
C ILE A 42 9.24 7.78 -0.70
N PRO A 43 9.98 6.74 -1.16
CA PRO A 43 11.36 6.94 -1.59
C PRO A 43 11.48 7.86 -2.81
N GLY A 44 10.58 7.75 -3.78
CA GLY A 44 10.60 8.58 -4.98
C GLY A 44 10.36 10.07 -4.67
N VAL A 45 9.36 10.37 -3.84
CA VAL A 45 9.08 11.73 -3.39
C VAL A 45 10.22 12.26 -2.52
N PHE A 46 10.77 11.44 -1.62
CA PHE A 46 11.87 11.84 -0.76
C PHE A 46 13.13 12.18 -1.57
N ALA A 47 13.54 11.32 -2.51
CA ALA A 47 14.63 11.61 -3.43
C ALA A 47 14.38 12.88 -4.24
N GLY A 48 13.17 13.04 -4.79
CA GLY A 48 12.79 14.23 -5.54
C GLY A 48 12.92 15.51 -4.70
N ILE A 49 12.49 15.50 -3.45
CA ILE A 49 12.65 16.64 -2.53
C ILE A 49 14.14 16.89 -2.25
N LEU A 50 14.94 15.85 -2.02
CA LEU A 50 16.37 16.02 -1.76
C LEU A 50 17.10 16.67 -2.94
N HIS A 51 16.88 16.20 -4.17
CA HIS A 51 17.48 16.79 -5.36
C HIS A 51 16.95 18.20 -5.69
N LEU A 52 15.78 18.59 -5.18
CA LEU A 52 15.29 19.96 -5.31
C LEU A 52 15.95 20.94 -4.33
N LEU A 53 16.42 20.45 -3.17
CA LEU A 53 16.92 21.28 -2.07
C LEU A 53 18.45 21.24 -1.92
N PHE A 54 19.09 20.16 -2.35
CA PHE A 54 20.50 19.88 -2.14
C PHE A 54 21.18 19.44 -3.43
N ASP A 55 22.51 19.60 -3.49
CA ASP A 55 23.33 19.05 -4.55
C ASP A 55 23.33 17.51 -4.52
N ASP A 56 23.55 16.88 -5.68
CA ASP A 56 23.45 15.41 -5.85
C ASP A 56 24.26 14.62 -4.82
N HIS A 57 25.48 15.07 -4.50
CA HIS A 57 26.33 14.37 -3.54
C HIS A 57 25.72 14.38 -2.12
N THR A 58 25.16 15.52 -1.69
CA THR A 58 24.48 15.63 -0.39
C THR A 58 23.15 14.89 -0.40
N ALA A 59 22.42 14.89 -1.53
CA ALA A 59 21.18 14.14 -1.67
C ALA A 59 21.41 12.63 -1.52
N GLU A 60 22.46 12.09 -2.15
CA GLU A 60 22.84 10.68 -2.02
C GLU A 60 23.20 10.30 -0.57
N ASP A 61 23.98 11.13 0.11
CA ASP A 61 24.35 10.93 1.52
C ASP A 61 23.14 10.93 2.46
N LEU A 62 22.13 11.76 2.17
CA LEU A 62 20.92 11.89 2.97
C LEU A 62 19.83 10.88 2.59
N PHE A 63 19.88 10.27 1.41
CA PHE A 63 18.86 9.34 0.95
C PHE A 63 18.55 8.20 1.94
N PRO A 64 19.54 7.57 2.62
CA PRO A 64 19.29 6.54 3.62
C PRO A 64 18.36 6.95 4.77
N LEU A 65 18.20 8.25 5.02
CA LEU A 65 17.27 8.78 6.03
C LEU A 65 15.81 8.38 5.73
N VAL A 66 15.46 8.03 4.49
CA VAL A 66 14.14 7.49 4.14
C VAL A 66 13.78 6.25 4.98
N LEU A 67 14.77 5.47 5.43
CA LEU A 67 14.56 4.30 6.29
C LEU A 67 13.89 4.64 7.62
N VAL A 68 14.03 5.88 8.11
CA VAL A 68 13.33 6.36 9.31
C VAL A 68 11.81 6.25 9.13
N MET A 69 11.32 6.35 7.89
CA MET A 69 9.89 6.18 7.59
C MET A 69 9.38 4.76 7.87
N LEU A 70 10.25 3.74 7.96
CA LEU A 70 9.86 2.41 8.47
C LEU A 70 9.33 2.45 9.92
N GLY A 71 9.60 3.55 10.64
CA GLY A 71 8.94 3.84 11.90
C GLY A 71 7.41 3.90 11.79
N VAL A 72 6.85 4.30 10.64
CA VAL A 72 5.39 4.37 10.41
C VAL A 72 4.73 2.98 10.48
N PRO A 73 5.10 1.99 9.63
CA PRO A 73 4.53 0.65 9.73
C PRO A 73 4.84 0.00 11.09
N ALA A 74 6.03 0.23 11.66
CA ALA A 74 6.37 -0.28 12.99
C ALA A 74 5.43 0.28 14.09
N ALA A 75 5.18 1.59 14.10
CA ALA A 75 4.26 2.24 15.04
C ALA A 75 2.81 1.77 14.85
N LEU A 76 2.39 1.52 13.60
CA LEU A 76 1.06 0.98 13.33
C LEU A 76 0.88 -0.45 13.86
N ILE A 77 1.95 -1.25 13.86
CA ILE A 77 1.95 -2.63 14.38
C ILE A 77 1.94 -2.65 15.91
N THR A 78 2.62 -1.72 16.58
CA THR A 78 2.66 -1.66 18.06
C THR A 78 1.35 -1.16 18.66
N ALA A 79 0.64 -0.26 17.98
CA ALA A 79 -0.66 0.22 18.43
C ALA A 79 -1.76 -0.84 18.26
N PRO A 80 -2.44 -1.28 19.35
CA PRO A 80 -3.37 -2.41 19.30
C PRO A 80 -4.58 -2.17 18.40
N ARG A 81 -4.99 -0.91 18.23
CA ARG A 81 -6.11 -0.51 17.37
C ARG A 81 -5.80 -0.60 15.87
N THR A 82 -4.55 -0.41 15.47
CA THR A 82 -4.12 -0.39 14.05
C THR A 82 -3.32 -1.62 13.64
N ARG A 83 -3.01 -2.52 14.57
CA ARG A 83 -2.11 -3.66 14.34
C ARG A 83 -2.47 -4.51 13.13
N ARG A 84 -3.75 -4.81 12.90
CA ARG A 84 -4.20 -5.59 11.73
C ARG A 84 -3.88 -4.86 10.42
N PHE A 85 -4.19 -3.57 10.34
CA PHE A 85 -3.85 -2.75 9.19
C PHE A 85 -2.33 -2.69 8.96
N GLY A 86 -1.55 -2.46 10.02
CA GLY A 86 -0.09 -2.41 9.95
C GLY A 86 0.53 -3.72 9.45
N LEU A 87 -0.03 -4.87 9.85
CA LEU A 87 0.41 -6.18 9.33
C LEU A 87 0.12 -6.35 7.84
N TYR A 88 -1.07 -5.98 7.37
CA TYR A 88 -1.40 -6.05 5.94
C TYR A 88 -0.55 -5.07 5.11
N MET A 89 -0.28 -3.88 5.64
CA MET A 89 0.67 -2.93 5.06
C MET A 89 2.05 -3.54 4.92
N LEU A 90 2.58 -4.15 5.99
CA LEU A 90 3.89 -4.80 5.94
C LEU A 90 3.93 -5.92 4.88
N ILE A 91 2.88 -6.72 4.75
CA ILE A 91 2.77 -7.74 3.68
C ILE A 91 2.87 -7.09 2.30
N GLY A 92 2.14 -6.00 2.05
CA GLY A 92 2.21 -5.25 0.80
C GLY A 92 3.61 -4.69 0.53
N MET A 93 4.26 -4.14 1.56
CA MET A 93 5.63 -3.63 1.45
C MET A 93 6.62 -4.74 1.07
N VAL A 94 6.57 -5.88 1.78
CA VAL A 94 7.48 -7.01 1.55
C VAL A 94 7.25 -7.61 0.17
N ALA A 95 5.98 -7.82 -0.22
CA ALA A 95 5.66 -8.33 -1.56
C ALA A 95 6.19 -7.40 -2.66
N THR A 96 6.00 -6.08 -2.50
CA THR A 96 6.50 -5.09 -3.45
C THR A 96 8.03 -5.09 -3.52
N ALA A 97 8.71 -5.13 -2.37
CA ALA A 97 10.17 -5.18 -2.31
C ALA A 97 10.73 -6.45 -2.99
N LEU A 98 10.09 -7.60 -2.78
CA LEU A 98 10.46 -8.86 -3.44
C LEU A 98 10.27 -8.77 -4.96
N VAL A 99 9.15 -8.20 -5.43
CA VAL A 99 8.90 -8.02 -6.86
C VAL A 99 9.93 -7.08 -7.48
N VAL A 100 10.15 -5.91 -6.88
CA VAL A 100 11.11 -4.92 -7.39
C VAL A 100 12.52 -5.51 -7.40
N GLY A 101 12.98 -6.06 -6.27
CA GLY A 101 14.30 -6.67 -6.17
C GLY A 101 14.48 -7.85 -7.12
N GLY A 102 13.45 -8.70 -7.26
CA GLY A 102 13.47 -9.84 -8.18
C GLY A 102 13.54 -9.41 -9.64
N VAL A 103 12.75 -8.41 -10.04
CA VAL A 103 12.79 -7.86 -11.40
C VAL A 103 14.13 -7.19 -11.66
N THR A 104 14.63 -6.36 -10.74
CA THR A 104 15.94 -5.72 -10.87
C THR A 104 17.05 -6.75 -11.01
N ALA A 105 17.07 -7.78 -10.16
CA ALA A 105 18.07 -8.85 -10.24
C ALA A 105 18.00 -9.61 -11.58
N LEU A 106 16.80 -9.92 -12.06
CA LEU A 106 16.59 -10.60 -13.34
C LEU A 106 17.07 -9.74 -14.52
N VAL A 107 16.75 -8.45 -14.50
CA VAL A 107 17.16 -7.50 -15.54
C VAL A 107 18.69 -7.33 -15.55
N LEU A 108 19.30 -7.16 -14.37
CA LEU A 108 20.75 -7.06 -14.25
C LEU A 108 21.45 -8.34 -14.72
N TRP A 109 20.91 -9.51 -14.35
CA TRP A 109 21.41 -10.80 -14.83
C TRP A 109 21.35 -10.90 -16.36
N TYR A 110 20.22 -10.52 -16.96
CA TYR A 110 20.06 -10.53 -18.41
C TYR A 110 21.04 -9.56 -19.09
N LEU A 111 21.18 -8.34 -18.56
CA LEU A 111 22.08 -7.33 -19.11
C LEU A 111 23.54 -7.78 -19.08
N PHE A 112 23.99 -8.36 -17.97
CA PHE A 112 25.36 -8.87 -17.87
C PHE A 112 25.61 -10.10 -18.75
N GLN A 113 24.66 -11.02 -18.89
CA GLN A 113 24.84 -12.21 -19.74
C GLN A 113 24.82 -11.91 -21.25
N TYR A 114 24.09 -10.89 -21.70
CA TYR A 114 23.88 -10.62 -23.13
C TYR A 114 24.73 -9.46 -23.70
N GLN A 115 25.45 -8.72 -22.86
CA GLN A 115 26.35 -7.64 -23.30
C GLN A 115 27.85 -8.04 -23.30
N ASP A 116 28.17 -9.29 -22.95
CA ASP A 116 29.46 -9.95 -23.17
C ASP A 116 29.44 -10.78 -24.47
#